data_AF-A0A1I0VQS7-F1
#
_entry.id   AF-A0A1I0VQS7-F1
#
_cell.length_a   1.000
_cell.length_b   1.000
_cell.length_c   1.000
_cell.angle_alpha   90.00
_cell.angle_beta   90.00
_cell.angle_gamma   90.00
#
_symmetry.space_group_name_H-M   'P 1'
#
loop_
_entity.id
_entity.type
_entity.pdbx_description
1 polymer ?
#
loop_
_entity_poly.entity_id
_entity_poly.type
_entity_poly.pdbx_seq_one_letter_code
_entity_poly.pdbx_strand_id
1 'polypeptide(L)'
;MRKLLVLLGFTLLLFSSNANAMSLTNFSTVLGFENYNGTNMNCSAPTDMNGAMFSMNGETVSIEAALNFYNDYGARKNAGGVIKLSGNSGTISFPVKKDESAKVYQIFSDENRDFLLIRTYLDAANGSSICTGMWLVGKADGKFVTYAKLDIVKNAGLLFDDISPSIKNGELWITGTARVYWGADPQAPPRPLSSKYNGVPVKVDGNYCTINSAVLFWDSAAQWFGIRMEN
;
A
#
# COMPACT_ATOMS: atom_id res chain seq x y z
N MET A 1 -48.76 37.31 5.17
CA MET A 1 -48.11 36.01 4.93
C MET A 1 -47.02 36.05 3.85
N ARG A 2 -46.15 37.08 3.81
CA ARG A 2 -45.03 37.16 2.85
C ARG A 2 -43.65 37.35 3.49
N LYS A 3 -43.58 37.46 4.82
CA LYS A 3 -42.33 37.66 5.58
C LYS A 3 -41.79 36.38 6.23
N LEU A 4 -42.55 35.28 6.25
CA LEU A 4 -42.14 34.02 6.87
C LEU A 4 -41.42 33.06 5.91
N LEU A 5 -41.61 33.21 4.59
CA LEU A 5 -41.00 32.34 3.56
C LEU A 5 -39.58 32.75 3.17
N VAL A 6 -39.18 33.99 3.42
CA VAL A 6 -37.81 34.47 3.13
C VAL A 6 -36.82 34.01 4.21
N LEU A 7 -37.30 33.73 5.43
CA LEU A 7 -36.46 33.27 6.54
C LEU A 7 -36.18 31.75 6.51
N LEU A 8 -37.03 30.96 5.83
CA LEU A 8 -36.77 29.53 5.59
C LEU A 8 -35.83 29.30 4.40
N GLY A 9 -35.78 30.21 3.42
CA GLY A 9 -34.87 30.10 2.28
C GLY A 9 -33.41 30.41 2.63
N PHE A 10 -33.16 31.19 3.69
CA PHE A 10 -31.82 31.60 4.11
C PHE A 10 -31.19 30.70 5.19
N THR A 11 -31.96 29.84 5.85
CA THR A 11 -31.42 28.87 6.83
C THR A 11 -31.03 27.54 6.20
N LEU A 12 -31.38 27.29 4.94
CA LEU A 12 -30.99 26.10 4.17
C LEU A 12 -29.69 26.25 3.38
N LEU A 13 -29.02 27.42 3.45
CA LEU A 13 -27.86 27.75 2.61
C LEU A 13 -26.53 27.92 3.38
N LEU A 14 -26.43 27.54 4.65
CA LEU A 14 -25.21 27.76 5.45
C LEU A 14 -24.68 26.53 6.22
N PHE A 15 -25.12 25.32 5.86
CA PHE A 15 -24.42 24.08 6.24
C PHE A 15 -24.03 23.25 5.01
N SER A 16 -23.72 23.90 3.89
CA SER A 16 -22.69 23.35 3.03
C SER A 16 -21.36 23.56 3.77
N SER A 17 -21.09 22.73 4.78
CA SER A 17 -19.71 22.46 5.12
C SER A 17 -19.08 22.07 3.78
N ASN A 18 -18.07 22.81 3.35
CA ASN A 18 -17.12 22.26 2.42
C ASN A 18 -16.58 21.03 3.16
N ALA A 19 -17.19 19.87 2.92
CA ALA A 19 -16.64 18.59 3.26
C ALA A 19 -15.44 18.48 2.35
N ASN A 20 -14.34 19.12 2.76
CA ASN A 20 -13.05 18.90 2.16
C ASN A 20 -12.83 17.39 2.29
N ALA A 21 -12.62 16.73 1.15
CA ALA A 21 -12.30 15.32 1.18
C ALA A 21 -11.05 15.14 2.06
N MET A 22 -11.12 14.21 3.00
CA MET A 22 -10.01 13.91 3.92
C MET A 22 -8.73 13.69 3.11
N SER A 23 -7.66 14.33 3.55
CA SER A 23 -6.36 14.32 2.88
C SER A 23 -5.39 13.43 3.63
N LEU A 24 -4.79 12.48 2.91
CA LEU A 24 -3.65 11.71 3.42
C LEU A 24 -2.41 12.60 3.42
N THR A 25 -1.64 12.57 4.50
CA THR A 25 -0.57 13.56 4.72
C THR A 25 0.82 12.97 4.57
N ASN A 26 1.07 11.79 5.17
CA ASN A 26 2.34 11.10 5.09
C ASN A 26 2.18 9.61 5.42
N PHE A 27 3.29 8.88 5.36
CA PHE A 27 3.36 7.53 5.91
C PHE A 27 4.67 7.28 6.67
N SER A 28 4.63 6.36 7.63
CA SER A 28 5.78 5.88 8.39
C SER A 28 5.83 4.35 8.34
N THR A 29 7.04 3.79 8.25
CA THR A 29 7.20 2.32 8.34
C THR A 29 7.05 1.91 9.81
N VAL A 30 6.11 1.01 10.08
CA VAL A 30 5.87 0.47 11.44
C VAL A 30 6.33 -0.98 11.58
N LEU A 31 6.52 -1.69 10.48
CA LEU A 31 7.07 -3.04 10.46
C LEU A 31 7.70 -3.33 9.09
N GLY A 32 8.79 -4.09 9.07
CA GLY A 32 9.36 -4.58 7.83
C GLY A 32 10.39 -5.68 8.05
N PHE A 33 10.52 -6.58 7.08
CA PHE A 33 11.58 -7.59 6.99
C PHE A 33 11.89 -7.92 5.53
N GLU A 34 13.14 -8.32 5.27
CA GLU A 34 13.67 -8.62 3.94
C GLU A 34 14.29 -10.02 3.92
N ASN A 35 13.89 -10.88 2.98
CA ASN A 35 14.35 -12.27 2.88
C ASN A 35 15.61 -12.47 1.98
N TYR A 36 16.10 -11.41 1.32
CA TYR A 36 17.28 -11.40 0.46
C TYR A 36 17.46 -12.66 -0.41
N ASN A 37 16.47 -13.00 -1.25
CA ASN A 37 16.52 -14.25 -2.01
C ASN A 37 17.68 -14.27 -3.02
N GLY A 38 18.26 -15.45 -3.22
CA GLY A 38 19.43 -15.65 -4.09
C GLY A 38 20.74 -15.10 -3.52
N THR A 39 20.76 -14.72 -2.23
CA THR A 39 21.98 -14.33 -1.50
C THR A 39 22.10 -15.15 -0.22
N ASN A 40 23.34 -15.38 0.23
CA ASN A 40 23.64 -16.04 1.52
C ASN A 40 23.57 -15.03 2.68
N MET A 41 22.43 -14.35 2.82
CA MET A 41 22.14 -13.41 3.90
C MET A 41 20.91 -13.85 4.66
N ASN A 42 20.94 -13.73 5.99
CA ASN A 42 19.79 -14.02 6.83
C ASN A 42 18.63 -13.06 6.51
N CYS A 43 17.40 -13.56 6.60
CA CYS A 43 16.22 -12.72 6.71
C CYS A 43 16.43 -11.75 7.88
N SER A 44 16.37 -10.46 7.58
CA SER A 44 16.61 -9.37 8.54
C SER A 44 15.37 -8.50 8.65
N ALA A 45 15.19 -7.87 9.80
CA ALA A 45 14.22 -6.79 9.97
C ALA A 45 14.98 -5.46 9.88
N PRO A 46 14.64 -4.53 8.98
CA PRO A 46 15.06 -3.14 9.14
C PRO A 46 14.46 -2.50 10.40
N THR A 47 13.35 -3.04 10.94
CA THR A 47 12.63 -2.57 12.13
C THR A 47 11.98 -3.75 12.84
N ASP A 48 12.23 -3.92 14.14
CA ASP A 48 11.76 -4.99 15.05
C ASP A 48 10.73 -5.99 14.48
N MET A 49 11.20 -7.16 14.03
CA MET A 49 10.35 -8.35 13.79
C MET A 49 9.55 -8.76 15.04
N ASN A 50 9.95 -8.25 16.22
CA ASN A 50 9.31 -8.47 17.51
C ASN A 50 7.98 -7.71 17.67
N GLY A 51 7.58 -6.96 16.65
CA GLY A 51 6.34 -6.19 16.62
C GLY A 51 6.50 -4.77 17.13
N ALA A 52 5.59 -3.91 16.68
CA ALA A 52 5.53 -2.50 17.04
C ALA A 52 4.16 -2.19 17.66
N MET A 53 4.17 -1.36 18.70
CA MET A 53 2.97 -0.72 19.21
C MET A 53 2.92 0.73 18.75
N PHE A 54 1.78 1.18 18.26
CA PHE A 54 1.57 2.55 17.81
C PHE A 54 0.11 2.97 18.00
N SER A 55 -0.14 4.28 17.98
CA SER A 55 -1.50 4.82 18.01
C SER A 55 -2.08 4.80 16.61
N MET A 56 -3.30 4.29 16.47
CA MET A 56 -4.06 4.28 15.22
C MET A 56 -5.52 4.62 15.53
N ASN A 57 -6.08 5.69 14.94
CA ASN A 57 -7.48 6.09 15.18
C ASN A 57 -7.83 6.27 16.67
N GLY A 58 -6.90 6.84 17.44
CA GLY A 58 -7.07 7.11 18.88
C GLY A 58 -6.98 5.88 19.80
N GLU A 59 -6.60 4.71 19.28
CA GLU A 59 -6.33 3.52 20.10
C GLU A 59 -4.90 3.02 19.91
N THR A 60 -4.33 2.43 20.97
CA THR A 60 -3.08 1.69 20.87
C THR A 60 -3.35 0.35 20.17
N VAL A 61 -2.63 0.11 19.08
CA VAL A 61 -2.65 -1.16 18.35
C VAL A 61 -1.26 -1.78 18.35
N SER A 62 -1.19 -3.10 18.16
CA SER A 62 0.05 -3.83 17.93
C SER A 62 0.07 -4.45 16.54
N ILE A 63 1.24 -4.39 15.90
CA ILE A 63 1.52 -5.13 14.68
C ILE A 63 2.73 -6.03 14.89
N GLU A 64 2.62 -7.30 14.53
CA GLU A 64 3.70 -8.27 14.70
C GLU A 64 3.81 -9.23 13.51
N ALA A 65 5.01 -9.72 13.25
CA ALA A 65 5.26 -10.76 12.26
C ALA A 65 5.46 -12.10 12.98
N ALA A 66 4.52 -13.03 12.79
CA ALA A 66 4.63 -14.40 13.25
C ALA A 66 5.11 -15.28 12.09
N LEU A 67 6.43 -15.40 11.93
CA LEU A 67 7.08 -16.12 10.83
C LEU A 67 7.66 -17.45 11.31
N ASN A 68 7.58 -18.45 10.44
CA ASN A 68 8.41 -19.64 10.52
C ASN A 68 9.70 -19.41 9.75
N PHE A 69 10.77 -20.09 10.14
CA PHE A 69 12.07 -19.98 9.46
C PHE A 69 12.58 -21.34 9.03
N TYR A 70 13.29 -21.37 7.90
CA TYR A 70 14.07 -22.51 7.43
C TYR A 70 15.54 -22.10 7.20
N ASN A 71 16.42 -23.07 7.01
CA ASN A 71 17.84 -22.81 6.72
C ASN A 71 18.12 -23.11 5.24
N ASP A 72 18.68 -22.14 4.54
CA ASP A 72 19.09 -22.22 3.14
C ASP A 72 20.57 -21.86 3.01
N TYR A 73 21.42 -22.84 2.67
CA TYR A 73 22.88 -22.66 2.56
C TYR A 73 23.56 -21.97 3.77
N GLY A 74 23.03 -22.16 4.98
CA GLY A 74 23.57 -21.55 6.21
C GLY A 74 22.90 -20.24 6.60
N ALA A 75 21.99 -19.71 5.77
CA ALA A 75 21.20 -18.52 6.07
C ALA A 75 19.79 -18.89 6.57
N ARG A 76 19.33 -18.23 7.63
CA ARG A 76 17.95 -18.29 8.12
C ARG A 76 17.03 -17.52 7.18
N LYS A 77 16.07 -18.20 6.54
CA LYS A 77 15.11 -17.65 5.57
C LYS A 77 13.67 -17.80 6.05
N ASN A 78 12.78 -16.93 5.57
CA ASN A 78 11.36 -16.93 5.84
C ASN A 78 10.67 -18.16 5.20
N ALA A 79 10.07 -19.02 6.03
CA ALA A 79 9.29 -20.19 5.61
C ALA A 79 7.78 -19.90 5.45
N GLY A 80 7.37 -18.64 5.56
CA GLY A 80 6.00 -18.19 5.58
C GLY A 80 5.44 -18.00 6.99
N GLY A 81 4.24 -17.44 7.09
CA GLY A 81 3.62 -17.06 8.34
C GLY A 81 2.53 -16.02 8.13
N VAL A 82 2.37 -15.12 9.10
CA VAL A 82 1.38 -14.04 9.04
C VAL A 82 1.91 -12.75 9.66
N ILE A 83 1.42 -11.62 9.17
CA ILE A 83 1.46 -10.34 9.89
C ILE A 83 0.12 -10.19 10.62
N LYS A 84 0.15 -9.92 11.91
CA LYS A 84 -1.07 -9.73 12.72
C LYS A 84 -1.18 -8.28 13.15
N LEU A 85 -2.36 -7.71 12.98
CA LEU A 85 -2.76 -6.43 13.57
C LEU A 85 -3.76 -6.73 14.68
N SER A 86 -3.48 -6.30 15.90
CA SER A 86 -4.34 -6.52 17.07
C SER A 86 -4.60 -5.21 17.82
N GLY A 87 -5.81 -5.08 18.37
CA GLY A 87 -6.22 -3.94 19.21
C GLY A 87 -7.58 -4.20 19.84
N ASN A 88 -8.19 -3.16 20.42
CA ASN A 88 -9.54 -3.27 21.00
C ASN A 88 -10.59 -3.65 19.95
N SER A 89 -10.32 -3.32 18.67
CA SER A 89 -11.15 -3.64 17.50
C SER A 89 -11.07 -5.10 17.06
N GLY A 90 -10.30 -5.94 17.76
CA GLY A 90 -10.06 -7.35 17.44
C GLY A 90 -8.69 -7.59 16.77
N THR A 91 -8.57 -8.73 16.09
CA THR A 91 -7.35 -9.12 15.37
C THR A 91 -7.68 -9.46 13.92
N ILE A 92 -6.86 -8.96 13.00
CA ILE A 92 -6.85 -9.36 11.59
C ILE A 92 -5.44 -9.84 11.21
N SER A 93 -5.35 -10.81 10.30
CA SER A 93 -4.07 -11.42 9.90
C SER A 93 -3.91 -11.43 8.38
N PHE A 94 -2.68 -11.19 7.94
CA PHE A 94 -2.30 -11.08 6.54
C PHE A 94 -1.25 -12.15 6.24
N PRO A 95 -1.48 -13.03 5.24
CA PRO A 95 -0.58 -14.12 4.95
C PRO A 95 0.75 -13.60 4.39
N VAL A 96 1.84 -14.21 4.86
CA VAL A 96 3.17 -14.08 4.28
C VAL A 96 3.57 -15.46 3.77
N LYS A 97 3.88 -15.58 2.49
CA LYS A 97 4.33 -16.86 1.91
C LYS A 97 5.82 -17.07 2.16
N LYS A 98 6.25 -18.32 1.96
CA LYS A 98 7.66 -18.67 1.94
C LYS A 98 8.41 -17.74 0.97
N ASP A 99 9.60 -17.34 1.39
CA ASP A 99 10.55 -16.49 0.66
C ASP A 99 10.13 -15.03 0.43
N GLU A 100 8.94 -14.64 0.89
CA GLU A 100 8.50 -13.24 0.83
C GLU A 100 9.22 -12.38 1.87
N SER A 101 9.40 -11.13 1.50
CA SER A 101 9.67 -9.97 2.34
C SER A 101 8.35 -9.24 2.63
N ALA A 102 8.32 -8.34 3.61
CA ALA A 102 7.16 -7.50 3.85
C ALA A 102 7.52 -6.10 4.36
N LYS A 103 6.64 -5.13 4.08
CA LYS A 103 6.66 -3.78 4.64
C LYS A 103 5.25 -3.37 5.04
N VAL A 104 5.14 -2.70 6.18
CA VAL A 104 3.90 -2.11 6.66
C VAL A 104 4.11 -0.64 6.94
N TYR A 105 3.25 0.17 6.31
CA TYR A 105 3.23 1.61 6.46
C TYR A 105 1.99 2.03 7.22
N GLN A 106 2.15 2.82 8.28
CA GLN A 106 1.05 3.63 8.81
C GLN A 106 0.90 4.86 7.94
N ILE A 107 -0.32 5.16 7.52
CA ILE A 107 -0.69 6.31 6.71
C ILE A 107 -1.56 7.21 7.57
N PHE A 108 -1.19 8.48 7.64
CA PHE A 108 -1.88 9.48 8.46
C PHE A 108 -2.76 10.37 7.57
N SER A 109 -3.82 10.92 8.15
CA SER A 109 -4.67 11.94 7.52
C SER A 109 -4.78 13.20 8.36
N ASP A 110 -5.31 14.26 7.75
CA ASP A 110 -5.62 15.52 8.42
C ASP A 110 -6.86 15.47 9.34
N GLU A 111 -7.67 14.41 9.25
CA GLU A 111 -8.83 14.17 10.12
C GLU A 111 -8.54 13.20 11.29
N ASN A 112 -7.26 12.96 11.62
CA ASN A 112 -6.83 11.98 12.64
C ASN A 112 -7.36 10.55 12.38
N ARG A 113 -7.64 10.23 11.12
CA ARG A 113 -7.92 8.87 10.67
C ARG A 113 -6.64 8.25 10.13
N ASP A 114 -6.31 7.08 10.64
CA ASP A 114 -5.10 6.36 10.26
C ASP A 114 -5.46 5.07 9.52
N PHE A 115 -4.61 4.73 8.56
CA PHE A 115 -4.69 3.52 7.76
C PHE A 115 -3.36 2.77 7.81
N LEU A 116 -3.37 1.51 7.42
CA LEU A 116 -2.19 0.70 7.24
C LEU A 116 -2.14 0.18 5.81
N LEU A 117 -1.01 0.38 5.14
CA LEU A 117 -0.70 -0.30 3.88
C LEU A 117 0.31 -1.41 4.16
N ILE A 118 -0.14 -2.65 4.02
CA ILE A 118 0.67 -3.85 4.18
C ILE A 118 1.01 -4.37 2.79
N ARG A 119 2.30 -4.57 2.51
CA ARG A 119 2.80 -5.12 1.23
C ARG A 119 3.70 -6.31 1.50
N THR A 120 3.47 -7.41 0.80
CA THR A 120 4.42 -8.53 0.70
C THR A 120 5.00 -8.60 -0.72
N TYR A 121 6.25 -9.00 -0.81
CA TYR A 121 6.98 -8.98 -2.07
C TYR A 121 8.13 -9.99 -2.08
N LEU A 122 8.55 -10.42 -3.26
CA LEU A 122 9.73 -11.26 -3.46
C LEU A 122 10.89 -10.42 -3.95
N ASP A 123 11.94 -10.31 -3.14
CA ASP A 123 13.20 -9.70 -3.59
C ASP A 123 14.04 -10.73 -4.34
N ALA A 124 14.80 -10.29 -5.33
CA ALA A 124 15.78 -11.09 -6.05
C ALA A 124 17.19 -10.54 -5.82
N ALA A 125 18.21 -11.40 -5.94
CA ALA A 125 19.62 -11.04 -5.72
C ALA A 125 20.12 -9.89 -6.60
N ASN A 126 19.49 -9.69 -7.76
CA ASN A 126 19.78 -8.62 -8.70
C ASN A 126 19.05 -7.30 -8.37
N GLY A 127 18.53 -7.16 -7.14
CA GLY A 127 17.90 -5.97 -6.60
C GLY A 127 16.46 -5.72 -7.04
N SER A 128 15.87 -6.56 -7.90
CA SER A 128 14.45 -6.41 -8.27
C SER A 128 13.52 -7.00 -7.23
N SER A 129 12.34 -6.42 -7.14
CA SER A 129 11.26 -6.89 -6.28
C SER A 129 10.03 -7.23 -7.12
N ILE A 130 9.17 -8.12 -6.61
CA ILE A 130 7.88 -8.45 -7.20
C ILE A 130 6.82 -8.37 -6.11
N CYS A 131 5.83 -7.50 -6.24
CA CYS A 131 4.74 -7.39 -5.28
C CYS A 131 3.82 -8.60 -5.38
N THR A 132 3.67 -9.34 -4.27
CA THR A 132 2.85 -10.55 -4.20
C THR A 132 1.59 -10.40 -3.34
N GLY A 133 1.56 -9.42 -2.44
CA GLY A 133 0.42 -9.09 -1.60
C GLY A 133 0.33 -7.60 -1.27
N MET A 134 -0.91 -7.10 -1.15
CA MET A 134 -1.20 -5.73 -0.74
C MET A 134 -2.54 -5.69 0.00
N TRP A 135 -2.59 -5.00 1.13
CA TRP A 135 -3.81 -4.72 1.90
C TRP A 135 -3.78 -3.28 2.42
N LEU A 136 -4.80 -2.49 2.09
CA LEU A 136 -5.10 -1.22 2.74
C LEU A 136 -6.12 -1.46 3.84
N VAL A 137 -5.76 -1.18 5.08
CA VAL A 137 -6.50 -1.57 6.28
C VAL A 137 -6.80 -0.33 7.10
N GLY A 138 -7.97 -0.29 7.72
CA GLY A 138 -8.31 0.75 8.69
C GLY A 138 -9.47 0.29 9.56
N LYS A 139 -10.23 1.23 10.10
CA LYS A 139 -11.41 0.94 10.93
C LYS A 139 -12.70 1.37 10.27
N ALA A 140 -13.72 0.54 10.40
CA ALA A 140 -15.13 0.86 10.12
C ALA A 140 -15.99 0.18 11.21
N ASP A 141 -16.97 0.90 11.76
CA ASP A 141 -17.89 0.40 12.79
C ASP A 141 -17.17 -0.30 13.96
N GLY A 142 -16.05 0.28 14.41
CA GLY A 142 -15.27 -0.23 15.54
C GLY A 142 -14.49 -1.52 15.26
N LYS A 143 -14.41 -1.98 14.01
CA LYS A 143 -13.67 -3.19 13.61
C LYS A 143 -12.60 -2.87 12.58
N PHE A 144 -11.54 -3.69 12.55
CA PHE A 144 -10.58 -3.64 11.45
C PHE A 144 -11.21 -4.16 10.16
N VAL A 145 -11.04 -3.42 9.08
CA VAL A 145 -11.52 -3.77 7.73
C VAL A 145 -10.42 -3.59 6.70
N THR A 146 -10.47 -4.37 5.63
CA THR A 146 -9.61 -4.20 4.46
C THR A 146 -10.36 -3.42 3.39
N TYR A 147 -9.92 -2.18 3.14
CA TYR A 147 -10.50 -1.27 2.15
C TYR A 147 -10.12 -1.63 0.72
N ALA A 148 -8.86 -2.03 0.51
CA ALA A 148 -8.35 -2.42 -0.80
C ALA A 148 -7.37 -3.59 -0.69
N LYS A 149 -7.35 -4.42 -1.72
CA LYS A 149 -6.43 -5.56 -1.87
C LYS A 149 -5.73 -5.51 -3.23
N LEU A 150 -4.67 -6.30 -3.37
CA LEU A 150 -3.89 -6.37 -4.61
C LEU A 150 -4.73 -6.68 -5.85
N ASP A 151 -5.69 -7.59 -5.74
CA ASP A 151 -6.62 -7.96 -6.81
C ASP A 151 -7.52 -6.80 -7.21
N ILE A 152 -7.97 -5.99 -6.25
CA ILE A 152 -8.81 -4.81 -6.52
C ILE A 152 -8.06 -3.81 -7.39
N VAL A 153 -6.81 -3.46 -7.05
CA VAL A 153 -6.03 -2.50 -7.86
C VAL A 153 -5.61 -3.08 -9.22
N LYS A 154 -5.35 -4.39 -9.30
CA LYS A 154 -5.14 -5.08 -10.59
C LYS A 154 -6.38 -5.00 -11.46
N ASN A 155 -7.55 -5.27 -10.90
CA ASN A 155 -8.83 -5.23 -11.63
C ASN A 155 -9.22 -3.80 -12.05
N ALA A 156 -8.77 -2.78 -11.31
CA ALA A 156 -8.89 -1.39 -11.71
C ALA A 156 -8.01 -1.00 -12.91
N GLY A 157 -7.01 -1.83 -13.26
CA GLY A 157 -6.13 -1.63 -14.41
C GLY A 157 -4.66 -1.36 -14.07
N LEU A 158 -4.25 -1.51 -12.80
CA LEU A 158 -2.84 -1.34 -12.42
C LEU A 158 -1.98 -2.45 -13.02
N LEU A 159 -0.92 -2.06 -13.73
CA LEU A 159 0.06 -2.98 -14.33
C LEU A 159 1.42 -2.83 -13.63
N PHE A 160 1.98 -3.94 -13.18
CA PHE A 160 3.21 -3.92 -12.39
C PHE A 160 3.91 -5.27 -12.26
N ASP A 161 5.21 -5.23 -11.98
CA ASP A 161 5.95 -6.29 -11.31
C ASP A 161 6.04 -5.97 -9.80
N ASP A 162 6.39 -4.74 -9.43
CA ASP A 162 6.34 -4.22 -8.06
C ASP A 162 5.54 -2.90 -7.98
N ILE A 163 5.16 -2.49 -6.78
CA ILE A 163 4.42 -1.25 -6.52
C ILE A 163 5.21 -0.30 -5.64
N SER A 164 5.19 0.99 -5.95
CA SER A 164 5.78 2.04 -5.12
C SER A 164 4.66 2.93 -4.56
N PRO A 165 4.35 2.82 -3.25
CA PRO A 165 3.36 3.69 -2.63
C PRO A 165 3.93 5.09 -2.38
N SER A 166 3.13 6.12 -2.63
CA SER A 166 3.44 7.50 -2.29
C SER A 166 2.17 8.29 -1.97
N ILE A 167 2.30 9.41 -1.25
CA ILE A 167 1.19 10.35 -1.05
C ILE A 167 1.41 11.55 -1.98
N LYS A 168 0.40 11.88 -2.77
CA LYS A 168 0.39 13.08 -3.63
C LYS A 168 -1.00 13.71 -3.59
N ASN A 169 -1.06 15.02 -3.39
CA ASN A 169 -2.32 15.79 -3.37
C ASN A 169 -3.38 15.22 -2.42
N GLY A 170 -2.97 14.67 -1.27
CA GLY A 170 -3.91 14.09 -0.30
C GLY A 170 -4.34 12.65 -0.58
N GLU A 171 -3.77 12.00 -1.58
CA GLU A 171 -4.22 10.68 -2.05
C GLU A 171 -3.10 9.66 -2.04
N LEU A 172 -3.47 8.38 -1.93
CA LEU A 172 -2.51 7.28 -1.95
C LEU A 172 -2.30 6.81 -3.38
N TRP A 173 -1.10 7.05 -3.89
CA TRP A 173 -0.68 6.63 -5.21
C TRP A 173 0.07 5.31 -5.12
N ILE A 174 -0.53 4.26 -5.66
CA ILE A 174 0.12 2.96 -5.84
C ILE A 174 0.68 2.93 -7.26
N THR A 175 1.96 3.27 -7.40
CA THR A 175 2.63 3.38 -8.70
C THR A 175 3.16 2.01 -9.12
N GLY A 176 2.72 1.50 -10.25
CA GLY A 176 3.24 0.26 -10.83
C GLY A 176 4.61 0.48 -11.45
N THR A 177 5.56 -0.39 -11.10
CA THR A 177 6.91 -0.40 -11.66
C THR A 177 7.23 -1.75 -12.27
N ALA A 178 8.10 -1.72 -13.28
CA ALA A 178 8.63 -2.92 -13.91
C ALA A 178 10.13 -2.78 -14.12
N ARG A 179 10.87 -3.88 -14.02
CA ARG A 179 12.29 -3.87 -14.33
C ARG A 179 12.48 -3.66 -15.82
N VAL A 180 13.39 -2.75 -16.15
CA VAL A 180 13.83 -2.53 -17.52
C VAL A 180 14.95 -3.50 -17.86
N TYR A 181 14.93 -4.03 -19.08
CA TYR A 181 16.11 -4.67 -19.64
C TYR A 181 16.71 -3.77 -20.71
N TRP A 182 18.01 -3.55 -20.59
CA TRP A 182 18.82 -2.99 -21.64
C TRP A 182 19.11 -4.14 -22.60
N GLY A 183 18.49 -4.11 -23.79
CA GLY A 183 18.70 -5.13 -24.80
C GLY A 183 20.18 -5.22 -25.21
N ALA A 184 20.54 -6.29 -25.94
CA ALA A 184 21.88 -6.41 -26.52
C ALA A 184 22.16 -5.32 -27.59
N ASP A 185 21.11 -4.71 -28.14
CA ASP A 185 21.18 -3.56 -29.03
C ASP A 185 21.20 -2.25 -28.20
N PRO A 186 22.32 -1.51 -28.18
CA PRO A 186 22.44 -0.25 -27.46
C PRO A 186 21.52 0.87 -28.00
N GLN A 187 20.98 0.71 -29.21
CA GLN A 187 20.09 1.69 -29.86
C GLN A 187 18.61 1.43 -29.56
N ALA A 188 18.25 0.25 -29.07
CA ALA A 188 16.88 -0.06 -28.71
C ALA A 188 16.51 0.65 -27.39
N PRO A 189 15.39 1.40 -27.34
CA PRO A 189 15.00 2.07 -26.12
C PRO A 189 14.72 1.04 -25.01
N PRO A 190 15.15 1.30 -23.76
CA PRO A 190 14.87 0.45 -22.63
C PRO A 190 13.37 0.17 -22.50
N ARG A 191 12.99 -1.10 -22.37
CA ARG A 191 11.58 -1.52 -22.25
C ARG A 191 11.41 -2.59 -21.17
N PRO A 192 10.24 -2.68 -20.55
CA PRO A 192 9.92 -3.80 -19.68
C PRO A 192 9.80 -5.09 -20.48
N LEU A 193 10.22 -6.22 -19.88
CA LEU A 193 10.36 -7.50 -20.57
C LEU A 193 9.06 -8.25 -20.85
N SER A 194 7.98 -7.91 -20.15
CA SER A 194 6.75 -8.68 -20.21
C SER A 194 5.81 -8.15 -21.28
N SER A 195 5.20 -9.07 -22.04
CA SER A 195 4.18 -8.75 -23.04
C SER A 195 2.96 -8.03 -22.46
N LYS A 196 2.73 -8.10 -21.13
CA LYS A 196 1.65 -7.38 -20.45
C LYS A 196 1.79 -5.85 -20.52
N TYR A 197 2.97 -5.34 -20.90
CA TYR A 197 3.23 -3.91 -21.07
C TYR A 197 3.25 -3.48 -22.54
N ASN A 198 2.97 -4.38 -23.49
CA ASN A 198 2.97 -4.04 -24.91
C ASN A 198 1.92 -2.97 -25.20
N GLY A 199 2.34 -1.87 -25.82
CA GLY A 199 1.46 -0.75 -26.16
C GLY A 199 1.13 0.19 -25.00
N VAL A 200 1.68 -0.07 -23.80
CA VAL A 200 1.51 0.81 -22.63
C VAL A 200 2.60 1.88 -22.67
N PRO A 201 2.25 3.18 -22.58
CA PRO A 201 3.24 4.23 -22.37
C PRO A 201 3.96 3.98 -21.05
N VAL A 202 5.30 3.99 -21.08
CA VAL A 202 6.12 3.81 -19.87
C VAL A 202 7.14 4.92 -19.75
N LYS A 203 7.45 5.31 -18.52
CA LYS A 203 8.53 6.24 -18.22
C LYS A 203 9.71 5.47 -17.66
N VAL A 204 10.84 5.50 -18.36
CA VAL A 204 12.09 4.85 -17.89
C VAL A 204 12.76 5.72 -16.85
N ASP A 205 13.14 5.11 -15.73
CA ASP A 205 13.86 5.73 -14.61
C ASP A 205 14.97 4.78 -14.14
N GLY A 206 16.13 4.89 -14.79
CA GLY A 206 17.27 4.01 -14.54
C GLY A 206 17.00 2.55 -14.90
N ASN A 207 17.11 1.66 -13.91
CA ASN A 207 16.91 0.21 -14.07
C ASN A 207 15.44 -0.22 -14.00
N TYR A 208 14.53 0.73 -13.82
CA TYR A 208 13.09 0.50 -13.72
C TYR A 208 12.34 1.39 -14.69
N CYS A 209 11.08 1.06 -14.92
CA CYS A 209 10.14 1.94 -15.56
C CYS A 209 8.88 2.06 -14.72
N THR A 210 8.32 3.27 -14.68
CA THR A 210 6.98 3.54 -14.18
C THR A 210 5.98 3.23 -15.28
N ILE A 211 4.92 2.50 -14.93
CA ILE A 211 3.90 2.03 -15.86
C ILE A 211 2.65 2.91 -15.77
N ASN A 212 1.89 2.77 -14.70
CA ASN A 212 0.71 3.58 -14.38
C ASN A 212 0.49 3.57 -12.87
N SER A 213 -0.48 4.34 -12.38
CA SER A 213 -0.79 4.44 -10.95
C SER A 213 -2.27 4.18 -10.68
N ALA A 214 -2.55 3.41 -9.64
CA ALA A 214 -3.86 3.36 -9.02
C ALA A 214 -3.88 4.39 -7.89
N VAL A 215 -4.77 5.35 -7.99
CA VAL A 215 -4.94 6.42 -7.00
C VAL A 215 -6.13 6.09 -6.12
N LEU A 216 -5.86 5.86 -4.84
CA LEU A 216 -6.85 5.62 -3.81
C LEU A 216 -7.11 6.92 -3.06
N PHE A 217 -8.36 7.36 -3.08
CA PHE A 217 -8.81 8.58 -2.44
C PHE A 217 -9.97 8.28 -1.49
N TRP A 218 -10.06 9.00 -0.38
CA TRP A 218 -11.13 8.79 0.59
C TRP A 218 -12.42 9.47 0.13
N ASP A 219 -13.48 8.69 0.01
CA ASP A 219 -14.84 9.17 -0.22
C ASP A 219 -15.53 9.32 1.14
N SER A 220 -15.65 10.57 1.61
CA SER A 220 -16.28 10.89 2.89
C SER A 220 -17.78 10.54 2.93
N ALA A 221 -18.48 10.50 1.79
CA ALA A 221 -19.89 10.13 1.75
C ALA A 221 -20.07 8.61 1.86
N ALA A 222 -19.22 7.84 1.16
CA ALA A 222 -19.23 6.39 1.23
C ALA A 222 -18.52 5.82 2.48
N GLN A 223 -17.71 6.63 3.16
CA GLN A 223 -16.77 6.19 4.21
C GLN A 223 -15.87 5.04 3.71
N TRP A 224 -15.39 5.16 2.47
CA TRP A 224 -14.62 4.13 1.79
C TRP A 224 -13.58 4.73 0.84
N PHE A 225 -12.64 3.92 0.35
CA PHE A 225 -11.70 4.37 -0.68
C PHE A 225 -12.29 4.20 -2.08
N GLY A 226 -12.41 5.31 -2.82
CA GLY A 226 -12.53 5.29 -4.26
C GLY A 226 -11.20 4.96 -4.93
N ILE A 227 -11.25 4.42 -6.15
CA ILE A 227 -10.06 4.09 -6.94
C ILE A 227 -10.23 4.67 -8.34
N ARG A 228 -9.18 5.33 -8.83
CA ARG A 228 -9.06 5.74 -10.24
C ARG A 228 -7.66 5.46 -10.77
N MET A 229 -7.53 5.40 -12.08
CA MET A 229 -6.26 5.16 -12.77
C MET A 229 -5.70 6.48 -13.29
N GLU A 230 -4.38 6.65 -13.12
CA GLU A 230 -3.60 7.75 -13.67
C GLU A 230 -2.40 7.16 -14.43
N ASN A 231 -2.01 7.78 -15.56
CA ASN A 231 -0.84 7.38 -16.36
C ASN A 231 0.29 8.39 -16.21
#